data_AF-A0A3E0R1C4-F1
#
_entry.id   AF-A0A3E0R1C4-F1
#
_cell.length_a   1.000
_cell.length_b   1.000
_cell.length_c   1.000
_cell.angle_alpha   90.00
_cell.angle_beta   90.00
_cell.angle_gamma   90.00
#
_symmetry.space_group_name_H-M   'P 1'
#
loop_
_entity.id
_entity.type
_entity.pdbx_description
1 polymer ?
#
loop_
_entity_poly.entity_id
_entity_poly.type
_entity_poly.pdbx_seq_one_letter_code
_entity_poly.pdbx_strand_id
1 'polypeptide(L)'
;MKSFKGYLTEMKVTAQQGFQYEKNAAKVLKPLGIVPSNFTPAGAGSDIPDLMIQKDGMKAGCELKITAASAGSLVMKYNQGKWSIGNPNETNDEKLFVMKLAQEVGVLKAIQQKWKNEPYKFTNNPKLKAEIEGLDKRAVYSKELARFKEIKGEIPATKIEDYYNKKKTYYVNVGTHGFYLLGNKNPLKLKGVPKFGQAAKAGYRARVQAKGGGAYQFTFEMSFSIPAGKRSPMNIAPIKKNSVEITGLDVDWFKK
;
A
#
# COMPACT_ATOMS: atom_id res chain seq x y z
N MET A 1 19.97 21.37 -3.97
CA MET A 1 18.83 20.42 -4.07
C MET A 1 19.37 19.00 -4.21
N LYS A 2 19.30 18.18 -3.15
CA LYS A 2 19.74 16.78 -3.21
C LYS A 2 18.67 15.96 -3.93
N SER A 3 18.99 15.42 -5.11
CA SER A 3 18.06 14.63 -5.91
C SER A 3 17.70 13.34 -5.18
N PHE A 4 16.40 13.07 -5.05
CA PHE A 4 15.79 11.84 -4.54
C PHE A 4 15.99 10.66 -5.52
N LYS A 5 17.25 10.31 -5.80
CA LYS A 5 17.62 9.15 -6.63
C LYS A 5 17.57 7.88 -5.78
N GLY A 6 16.70 6.96 -6.17
CA GLY A 6 16.73 5.57 -5.70
C GLY A 6 15.87 5.28 -4.48
N TYR A 7 14.54 5.26 -4.65
CA TYR A 7 13.68 4.50 -3.75
C TYR A 7 12.84 3.55 -4.58
N LEU A 8 12.90 2.28 -4.18
CA LEU A 8 12.21 1.11 -4.75
C LEU A 8 12.88 0.54 -6.01
N THR A 9 13.79 -0.41 -5.84
CA THR A 9 13.70 -1.62 -6.67
C THR A 9 12.33 -2.22 -6.38
N GLU A 10 11.34 -1.91 -7.22
CA GLU A 10 10.03 -2.56 -7.20
C GLU A 10 10.28 -4.05 -7.42
N MET A 11 10.38 -4.81 -6.33
CA MET A 11 10.07 -6.22 -6.42
C MET A 11 8.63 -6.29 -6.92
N LYS A 12 8.42 -7.03 -8.01
CA LYS A 12 7.10 -7.26 -8.60
C LYS A 12 6.31 -8.20 -7.68
N VAL A 13 5.95 -7.73 -6.49
CA VAL A 13 5.04 -8.40 -5.58
C VAL A 13 3.67 -8.38 -6.26
N THR A 14 3.18 -9.55 -6.62
CA THR A 14 1.86 -9.68 -7.22
C THR A 14 0.78 -9.63 -6.13
N ALA A 15 -0.44 -9.21 -6.47
CA ALA A 15 -1.57 -9.29 -5.55
C ALA A 15 -1.76 -10.74 -5.01
N GLN A 16 -1.48 -11.73 -5.85
CA GLN A 16 -1.52 -13.15 -5.48
C GLN A 16 -0.49 -13.51 -4.40
N GLN A 17 0.72 -12.94 -4.46
CA GLN A 17 1.73 -13.14 -3.41
C GLN A 17 1.31 -12.48 -2.09
N GLY A 18 0.68 -11.30 -2.13
CA GLY A 18 0.11 -10.65 -0.94
C GLY A 18 -0.89 -11.56 -0.21
N PHE A 19 -1.89 -12.06 -0.94
CA PHE A 19 -2.88 -12.98 -0.37
C PHE A 19 -2.27 -14.29 0.12
N GLN A 20 -1.24 -14.81 -0.56
CA GLN A 20 -0.56 -16.01 -0.10
C GLN A 20 0.22 -15.75 1.19
N TYR A 21 0.84 -14.58 1.33
CA TYR A 21 1.52 -14.18 2.56
C TYR A 21 0.55 -14.08 3.74
N GLU A 22 -0.62 -13.49 3.55
CA GLU A 22 -1.67 -13.42 4.57
C GLU A 22 -2.13 -14.81 5.03
N LYS A 23 -2.39 -15.72 4.07
CA LYS A 23 -2.77 -17.11 4.36
C LYS A 23 -1.67 -17.84 5.15
N ASN A 24 -0.42 -17.67 4.74
CA ASN A 24 0.72 -18.30 5.40
C ASN A 24 0.90 -17.78 6.83
N ALA A 25 0.81 -16.46 7.03
CA ALA A 25 0.88 -15.82 8.35
C ALA A 25 -0.24 -16.32 9.28
N ALA A 26 -1.49 -16.34 8.81
CA ALA A 26 -2.61 -16.84 9.60
C ALA A 26 -2.43 -18.32 9.97
N LYS A 27 -1.95 -19.16 9.03
CA LYS A 27 -1.70 -20.59 9.26
C LYS A 27 -0.70 -20.83 10.39
N VAL A 28 0.41 -20.09 10.44
CA VAL A 28 1.44 -20.29 11.47
C VAL A 28 1.11 -19.63 12.80
N LEU A 29 0.33 -18.54 12.81
CA LEU A 29 0.00 -17.79 14.03
C LEU A 29 -1.21 -18.35 14.80
N LYS A 30 -2.11 -19.08 14.13
CA LYS A 30 -3.29 -19.71 14.78
C LYS A 30 -2.91 -20.72 15.87
N PRO A 31 -2.01 -21.71 15.63
CA PRO A 31 -1.59 -22.65 16.67
C PRO A 31 -0.91 -21.97 17.87
N LEU A 32 -0.36 -20.77 17.68
CA LEU A 32 0.33 -20.01 18.73
C LEU A 32 -0.63 -19.15 19.58
N GLY A 33 -1.91 -19.11 19.23
CA GLY A 33 -2.93 -18.29 19.88
C GLY A 33 -2.87 -16.80 19.55
N ILE A 34 -1.96 -16.38 18.65
CA ILE A 34 -1.76 -14.97 18.26
C ILE A 34 -2.85 -14.52 17.28
N VAL A 35 -3.31 -15.41 16.40
CA VAL A 35 -4.48 -15.18 15.53
C VAL A 35 -5.64 -16.04 16.05
N PRO A 36 -6.87 -15.51 16.17
CA PRO A 36 -8.02 -16.32 16.58
C PRO A 36 -8.20 -17.54 15.66
N SER A 37 -8.46 -18.71 16.23
CA SER A 37 -8.59 -19.97 15.48
C SER A 37 -9.66 -19.89 14.37
N ASN A 38 -10.77 -19.18 14.66
CA ASN A 38 -11.88 -18.94 13.76
C ASN A 38 -11.70 -17.75 12.80
N PHE A 39 -10.59 -17.02 12.87
CA PHE A 39 -10.34 -15.91 11.95
C PHE A 39 -10.04 -16.44 10.54
N THR A 40 -10.68 -15.85 9.53
CA THR A 40 -10.35 -16.09 8.12
C THR A 40 -9.87 -14.78 7.51
N PRO A 41 -8.67 -14.74 6.91
CA PRO A 41 -8.17 -13.54 6.24
C PRO A 41 -9.16 -13.01 5.20
N ALA A 42 -9.20 -11.68 5.07
CA ALA A 42 -10.15 -10.94 4.25
C ALA A 42 -10.16 -11.34 2.77
N GLY A 43 -9.01 -11.75 2.25
CA GLY A 43 -8.80 -11.79 0.81
C GLY A 43 -9.02 -10.39 0.23
N ALA A 44 -9.99 -10.22 -0.66
CA ALA A 44 -10.27 -8.92 -1.29
C ALA A 44 -11.20 -7.98 -0.47
N GLY A 45 -11.70 -8.42 0.68
CA GLY A 45 -12.59 -7.61 1.53
C GLY A 45 -11.87 -6.39 2.12
N SER A 46 -12.49 -5.22 2.07
CA SER A 46 -11.90 -3.96 2.56
C SER A 46 -12.32 -3.60 3.99
N ASP A 47 -13.22 -4.36 4.60
CA ASP A 47 -13.93 -4.08 5.85
C ASP A 47 -13.28 -4.75 7.09
N ILE A 48 -12.42 -5.74 6.88
CA ILE A 48 -11.66 -6.42 7.93
C ILE A 48 -10.15 -6.28 7.70
N PRO A 49 -9.33 -6.25 8.77
CA PRO A 49 -7.88 -6.17 8.64
C PRO A 49 -7.31 -7.46 8.01
N ASP A 50 -6.13 -7.35 7.39
CA ASP A 50 -5.41 -8.50 6.80
C ASP A 50 -5.24 -9.65 7.82
N LEU A 51 -4.92 -9.30 9.07
CA LEU A 51 -4.99 -10.18 10.23
C LEU A 51 -5.76 -9.54 11.39
N MET A 52 -6.55 -10.36 12.08
CA MET A 52 -6.93 -10.10 13.46
C MET A 52 -5.91 -10.77 14.39
N ILE A 53 -5.23 -10.00 15.23
CA ILE A 53 -4.31 -10.52 16.24
C ILE A 53 -4.88 -10.33 17.65
N GLN A 54 -4.48 -11.18 18.59
CA GLN A 54 -5.03 -11.19 19.94
C GLN A 54 -3.98 -11.49 21.03
N LYS A 55 -4.19 -10.91 22.20
CA LYS A 55 -3.42 -11.14 23.43
C LYS A 55 -4.34 -10.89 24.63
N ASP A 56 -4.32 -11.78 25.61
CA ASP A 56 -5.05 -11.64 26.88
C ASP A 56 -6.54 -11.27 26.71
N GLY A 57 -7.22 -11.93 25.76
CA GLY A 57 -8.63 -11.67 25.44
C GLY A 57 -8.90 -10.41 24.60
N MET A 58 -7.91 -9.55 24.40
CA MET A 58 -8.01 -8.35 23.56
C MET A 58 -7.71 -8.68 22.09
N LYS A 59 -8.39 -8.01 21.16
CA LYS A 59 -8.21 -8.16 19.71
C LYS A 59 -7.85 -6.83 19.06
N ALA A 60 -7.02 -6.88 18.03
CA ALA A 60 -6.66 -5.72 17.23
C ALA A 60 -6.38 -6.09 15.77
N GLY A 61 -6.70 -5.19 14.84
CA GLY A 61 -6.32 -5.34 13.45
C GLY A 61 -4.83 -5.13 13.23
N CYS A 62 -4.25 -5.98 12.38
CA CYS A 62 -2.88 -5.89 11.90
C CYS A 62 -2.86 -5.95 10.37
N GLU A 63 -2.29 -4.92 9.75
CA GLU A 63 -2.01 -4.92 8.31
C GLU A 63 -0.80 -5.80 8.00
N LEU A 64 -0.83 -6.53 6.88
CA LEU A 64 0.28 -7.30 6.38
C LEU A 64 0.84 -6.74 5.08
N LYS A 65 2.17 -6.60 5.02
CA LYS A 65 2.90 -6.29 3.79
C LYS A 65 4.12 -7.21 3.68
N ILE A 66 4.44 -7.66 2.47
CA ILE A 66 5.66 -8.43 2.20
C ILE A 66 6.90 -7.53 2.36
N THR A 67 6.83 -6.31 1.82
CA THR A 67 7.92 -5.33 1.80
C THR A 67 7.37 -3.91 1.86
N ALA A 68 8.24 -2.90 1.81
CA ALA A 68 7.88 -1.51 1.59
C ALA A 68 6.86 -1.39 0.46
N ALA A 69 5.71 -0.76 0.73
CA ALA A 69 4.54 -0.92 -0.12
C ALA A 69 3.68 0.34 -0.22
N SER A 70 2.67 0.23 -1.09
CA SER A 70 1.52 1.12 -1.14
C SER A 70 0.72 1.00 0.16
N ALA A 71 0.22 2.13 0.65
CA ALA A 71 -0.65 2.26 1.80
C ALA A 71 -1.87 3.07 1.37
N GLY A 72 -2.96 2.41 0.98
CA GLY A 72 -4.16 3.07 0.47
C GLY A 72 -3.99 3.71 -0.91
N SER A 73 -5.00 3.53 -1.75
CA SER A 73 -4.98 4.06 -3.12
C SER A 73 -6.37 4.37 -3.66
N LEU A 74 -6.42 5.31 -4.59
CA LEU A 74 -7.62 5.62 -5.36
C LEU A 74 -7.31 5.64 -6.86
N VAL A 75 -8.24 5.11 -7.64
CA VAL A 75 -8.20 5.21 -9.10
C VAL A 75 -8.40 6.67 -9.50
N MET A 76 -7.58 7.12 -10.43
CA MET A 76 -7.71 8.42 -11.06
C MET A 76 -8.53 8.30 -12.33
N LYS A 77 -9.37 9.31 -12.59
CA LYS A 77 -10.16 9.42 -13.82
C LYS A 77 -9.70 10.64 -14.60
N TYR A 78 -9.89 10.57 -15.91
CA TYR A 78 -9.63 11.67 -16.83
C TYR A 78 -10.90 11.94 -17.63
N ASN A 79 -11.26 13.21 -17.76
CA ASN A 79 -12.32 13.68 -18.64
C ASN A 79 -11.93 15.03 -19.25
N GLN A 80 -11.85 15.11 -20.58
CA GLN A 80 -11.66 16.36 -21.33
C GLN A 80 -10.60 17.30 -20.73
N GLY A 81 -9.38 16.81 -20.56
CA GLY A 81 -8.25 17.60 -20.05
C GLY A 81 -8.20 17.77 -18.53
N LYS A 82 -9.15 17.20 -17.78
CA LYS A 82 -9.21 17.28 -16.32
C LYS A 82 -9.01 15.91 -15.67
N TRP A 83 -8.13 15.87 -14.67
CA TRP A 83 -7.93 14.71 -13.81
C TRP A 83 -8.73 14.83 -12.52
N SER A 84 -9.26 13.71 -12.05
CA SER A 84 -9.92 13.60 -10.74
C SER A 84 -9.48 12.36 -9.99
N ILE A 85 -9.59 12.41 -8.65
CA ILE A 85 -9.26 11.32 -7.73
C ILE A 85 -10.51 11.02 -6.91
N GLY A 86 -10.94 9.76 -6.90
CA GLY A 86 -12.15 9.34 -6.18
C GLY A 86 -13.46 9.80 -6.83
N ASN A 87 -14.54 9.73 -6.07
CA ASN A 87 -15.89 10.15 -6.48
C ASN A 87 -16.28 11.41 -5.68
N PRO A 88 -16.83 12.48 -6.30
CA PRO A 88 -17.32 13.64 -5.55
C PRO A 88 -18.39 13.31 -4.50
N ASN A 89 -19.19 12.26 -4.72
CA ASN A 89 -20.24 11.81 -3.79
C ASN A 89 -19.77 10.66 -2.89
N GLU A 90 -18.46 10.56 -2.63
CA GLU A 90 -17.91 9.51 -1.78
C GLU A 90 -18.33 9.70 -0.32
N THR A 91 -18.78 8.63 0.31
CA THR A 91 -19.19 8.62 1.73
C THR A 91 -18.30 7.72 2.57
N ASN A 92 -17.44 6.92 1.94
CA ASN A 92 -16.51 6.05 2.65
C ASN A 92 -15.34 6.86 3.22
N ASP A 93 -15.20 6.84 4.55
CA ASP A 93 -14.17 7.56 5.31
C ASP A 93 -12.73 7.32 4.85
N GLU A 94 -12.42 6.09 4.38
CA GLU A 94 -11.09 5.72 3.91
C GLU A 94 -10.77 6.47 2.61
N LYS A 95 -11.70 6.42 1.67
CA LYS A 95 -11.54 7.09 0.38
C LYS A 95 -11.58 8.61 0.53
N LEU A 96 -12.46 9.13 1.39
CA LEU A 96 -12.48 10.56 1.75
C LEU A 96 -11.15 11.02 2.33
N PHE A 97 -10.49 10.20 3.16
CA PHE A 97 -9.15 10.50 3.66
C PHE A 97 -8.12 10.62 2.52
N VAL A 98 -8.10 9.66 1.60
CA VAL A 98 -7.16 9.68 0.46
C VAL A 98 -7.44 10.87 -0.47
N MET A 99 -8.71 11.23 -0.69
CA MET A 99 -9.10 12.42 -1.45
C MET A 99 -8.63 13.71 -0.77
N LYS A 100 -8.84 13.84 0.54
CA LYS A 100 -8.37 14.99 1.32
C LYS A 100 -6.86 15.11 1.27
N LEU A 101 -6.13 14.01 1.45
CA LEU A 101 -4.68 13.99 1.33
C LEU A 101 -4.20 14.44 -0.06
N ALA A 102 -4.85 13.97 -1.13
CA ALA A 102 -4.53 14.37 -2.50
C ALA A 102 -4.69 15.89 -2.70
N GLN A 103 -5.71 16.50 -2.10
CA GLN A 103 -5.92 17.94 -2.09
C GLN A 103 -4.84 18.67 -1.28
N GLU A 104 -4.56 18.20 -0.05
CA GLU A 104 -3.53 18.76 0.85
C GLU A 104 -2.16 18.83 0.18
N VAL A 105 -1.75 17.76 -0.52
CA VAL A 105 -0.45 17.71 -1.21
C VAL A 105 -0.45 18.38 -2.59
N GLY A 106 -1.60 18.90 -3.04
CA GLY A 106 -1.75 19.60 -4.31
C GLY A 106 -1.48 18.72 -5.55
N VAL A 107 -1.70 17.40 -5.48
CA VAL A 107 -1.26 16.47 -6.54
C VAL A 107 -1.94 16.75 -7.87
N LEU A 108 -3.24 17.13 -7.87
CA LEU A 108 -3.98 17.45 -9.11
C LEU A 108 -3.39 18.66 -9.84
N LYS A 109 -2.88 19.67 -9.11
CA LYS A 109 -2.17 20.80 -9.70
C LYS A 109 -0.86 20.34 -10.35
N ALA A 110 -0.09 19.49 -9.67
CA ALA A 110 1.14 18.93 -10.21
C ALA A 110 0.88 18.04 -11.45
N ILE A 111 -0.20 17.27 -11.45
CA ILE A 111 -0.67 16.48 -12.60
C ILE A 111 -0.99 17.40 -13.77
N GLN A 112 -1.80 18.44 -13.57
CA GLN A 112 -2.16 19.38 -14.64
C GLN A 112 -0.92 20.06 -15.25
N GLN A 113 0.13 20.27 -14.47
CA GLN A 113 1.39 20.84 -14.94
C GLN A 113 2.26 19.85 -15.70
N LYS A 114 2.30 18.57 -15.31
CA LYS A 114 3.26 17.58 -15.84
C LYS A 114 2.66 16.62 -16.87
N TRP A 115 1.40 16.21 -16.69
CA TRP A 115 0.71 15.28 -17.57
C TRP A 115 -0.11 16.06 -18.59
N LYS A 116 0.54 16.42 -19.70
CA LYS A 116 -0.07 17.20 -20.79
C LYS A 116 -0.78 16.36 -21.84
N ASN A 117 -0.45 15.07 -21.90
CA ASN A 117 -1.00 14.16 -22.88
C ASN A 117 -2.41 13.72 -22.50
N GLU A 118 -3.24 13.44 -23.51
CA GLU A 118 -4.48 12.70 -23.34
C GLU A 118 -4.17 11.18 -23.24
N PRO A 119 -4.63 10.48 -22.18
CA PRO A 119 -4.34 9.07 -21.99
C PRO A 119 -5.03 8.19 -23.03
N TYR A 120 -4.32 7.20 -23.54
CA TYR A 120 -4.90 6.19 -24.45
C TYR A 120 -6.09 5.48 -23.81
N LYS A 121 -6.03 5.22 -22.50
CA LYS A 121 -7.10 4.53 -21.78
C LYS A 121 -8.46 5.25 -21.83
N PHE A 122 -8.47 6.57 -21.98
CA PHE A 122 -9.68 7.39 -21.88
C PHE A 122 -10.01 8.13 -23.18
N THR A 123 -9.21 7.95 -24.24
CA THR A 123 -9.31 8.76 -25.45
C THR A 123 -10.39 8.28 -26.41
N ASN A 124 -11.09 9.25 -27.02
CA ASN A 124 -11.90 9.03 -28.22
C ASN A 124 -11.28 9.66 -29.48
N ASN A 125 -10.11 10.27 -29.38
CA ASN A 125 -9.42 10.90 -30.49
C ASN A 125 -8.93 9.84 -31.49
N PRO A 126 -9.38 9.89 -32.77
CA PRO A 126 -8.98 8.90 -33.78
C PRO A 126 -7.46 8.82 -33.99
N LYS A 127 -6.73 9.94 -33.90
CA LYS A 127 -5.27 9.96 -34.06
C LYS A 127 -4.58 9.17 -32.96
N LEU A 128 -5.01 9.35 -31.70
CA LEU A 128 -4.45 8.62 -30.56
C LEU A 128 -4.85 7.14 -30.58
N LYS A 129 -6.03 6.80 -31.12
CA LYS A 129 -6.43 5.40 -31.34
C LYS A 129 -5.56 4.72 -32.40
N ALA A 130 -5.23 5.41 -33.48
CA ALA A 130 -4.33 4.90 -34.52
C ALA A 130 -2.90 4.63 -34.00
N GLU A 131 -2.39 5.44 -33.06
CA GLU A 131 -1.05 5.23 -32.46
C GLU A 131 -0.88 3.91 -31.70
N ILE A 132 -1.99 3.29 -31.29
CA ILE A 132 -2.05 2.05 -30.52
C ILE A 132 -2.73 0.91 -31.27
N GLU A 133 -3.16 1.15 -32.51
CA GLU A 133 -3.78 0.13 -33.36
C GLU A 133 -2.79 -1.00 -33.65
N GLY A 134 -3.26 -2.24 -33.57
CA GLY A 134 -2.43 -3.44 -33.75
C GLY A 134 -1.44 -3.72 -32.62
N LEU A 135 -1.29 -2.85 -31.62
CA LEU A 135 -0.41 -3.09 -30.48
C LEU A 135 -1.05 -4.01 -29.43
N ASP A 136 -0.23 -4.88 -28.83
CA ASP A 136 -0.66 -5.63 -27.67
C ASP A 136 -0.81 -4.74 -26.41
N LYS A 137 -1.48 -5.27 -25.38
CA LYS A 137 -1.73 -4.54 -24.12
C LYS A 137 -0.44 -4.08 -23.43
N ARG A 138 0.66 -4.84 -23.54
CA ARG A 138 1.94 -4.51 -22.88
C ARG A 138 2.66 -3.38 -23.60
N ALA A 139 2.60 -3.36 -24.93
CA ALA A 139 3.12 -2.27 -25.76
C ALA A 139 2.33 -0.98 -25.50
N VAL A 140 0.99 -1.05 -25.44
CA VAL A 140 0.14 0.10 -25.06
C VAL A 140 0.51 0.63 -23.67
N TYR A 141 0.64 -0.26 -22.68
CA TYR A 141 1.06 0.11 -21.33
C TYR A 141 2.43 0.81 -21.31
N SER A 142 3.40 0.28 -22.07
CA SER A 142 4.75 0.85 -22.14
C SER A 142 4.76 2.24 -22.74
N LYS A 143 3.97 2.47 -23.81
CA LYS A 143 3.77 3.81 -24.38
C LYS A 143 3.10 4.75 -23.38
N GLU A 144 2.08 4.29 -22.67
CA GLU A 144 1.40 5.11 -21.66
C GLU A 144 2.35 5.51 -20.51
N LEU A 145 3.15 4.57 -20.01
CA LEU A 145 4.14 4.84 -18.96
C LEU A 145 5.21 5.85 -19.41
N ALA A 146 5.57 5.86 -20.70
CA ALA A 146 6.48 6.86 -21.26
C ALA A 146 5.86 8.27 -21.28
N ARG A 147 4.56 8.37 -21.59
CA ARG A 147 3.80 9.64 -21.68
C ARG A 147 3.41 10.22 -20.33
N PHE A 148 3.28 9.39 -19.30
CA PHE A 148 2.82 9.78 -17.96
C PHE A 148 3.84 9.38 -16.89
N LYS A 149 4.91 10.17 -16.81
CA LYS A 149 5.95 9.97 -15.78
C LYS A 149 5.37 10.13 -14.38
N GLU A 150 5.77 9.24 -13.49
CA GLU A 150 5.32 9.25 -12.10
C GLU A 150 5.56 10.60 -11.43
N ILE A 151 4.55 11.07 -10.71
CA ILE A 151 4.63 12.24 -9.84
C ILE A 151 4.65 11.73 -8.41
N LYS A 152 5.63 12.17 -7.62
CA LYS A 152 5.79 11.73 -6.24
C LYS A 152 6.21 12.89 -5.35
N GLY A 153 5.91 12.77 -4.06
CA GLY A 153 6.31 13.71 -3.02
C GLY A 153 6.30 13.04 -1.65
N GLU A 154 6.75 13.77 -0.64
CA GLU A 154 6.81 13.27 0.74
C GLU A 154 5.54 13.62 1.52
N ILE A 155 5.20 12.78 2.50
CA ILE A 155 4.19 13.04 3.51
C ILE A 155 4.70 12.56 4.87
N PRO A 156 4.20 13.10 6.00
CA PRO A 156 4.47 12.52 7.31
C PRO A 156 3.99 11.06 7.35
N ALA A 157 4.80 10.16 7.92
CA ALA A 157 4.42 8.75 8.09
C ALA A 157 3.18 8.57 8.98
N THR A 158 2.90 9.54 9.85
CA THR A 158 1.66 9.60 10.64
C THR A 158 0.39 9.63 9.80
N LYS A 159 0.42 10.13 8.55
CA LYS A 159 -0.75 10.08 7.65
C LYS A 159 -1.14 8.65 7.28
N ILE A 160 -0.18 7.73 7.20
CA ILE A 160 -0.45 6.31 6.98
C ILE A 160 -0.98 5.67 8.26
N GLU A 161 -0.48 6.07 9.44
CA GLU A 161 -1.04 5.63 10.73
C GLU A 161 -2.51 6.05 10.87
N ASP A 162 -2.82 7.32 10.59
CA ASP A 162 -4.19 7.87 10.62
C ASP A 162 -5.14 7.09 9.70
N TYR A 163 -4.68 6.80 8.48
CA TYR A 163 -5.43 6.02 7.50
C TYR A 163 -5.80 4.62 8.02
N TYR A 164 -4.85 3.88 8.56
CA TYR A 164 -5.13 2.54 9.10
C TYR A 164 -5.92 2.57 10.41
N ASN A 165 -5.69 3.59 11.25
CA ASN A 165 -6.42 3.74 12.50
C ASN A 165 -7.92 4.01 12.27
N LYS A 166 -8.31 4.66 11.15
CA LYS A 166 -9.73 4.74 10.73
C LYS A 166 -10.37 3.36 10.57
N LYS A 167 -9.60 2.35 10.19
CA LYS A 167 -10.04 0.95 10.03
C LYS A 167 -9.84 0.10 11.29
N LYS A 168 -9.61 0.73 12.45
CA LYS A 168 -9.27 0.04 13.71
C LYS A 168 -8.08 -0.92 13.57
N THR A 169 -7.17 -0.60 12.64
CA THR A 169 -5.92 -1.33 12.41
C THR A 169 -4.81 -0.56 13.10
N TYR A 170 -4.20 -1.19 14.11
CA TYR A 170 -3.28 -0.54 15.04
C TYR A 170 -1.86 -1.07 14.95
N TYR A 171 -1.64 -2.10 14.14
CA TYR A 171 -0.33 -2.69 13.92
C TYR A 171 -0.11 -2.94 12.43
N VAL A 172 1.16 -2.96 12.02
CA VAL A 172 1.56 -3.41 10.69
C VAL A 172 2.74 -4.36 10.81
N ASN A 173 2.65 -5.51 10.15
CA ASN A 173 3.80 -6.39 9.94
C ASN A 173 4.26 -6.24 8.49
N VAL A 174 5.53 -5.85 8.33
CA VAL A 174 6.21 -5.88 7.05
C VAL A 174 7.15 -7.08 7.09
N GLY A 175 6.84 -8.17 6.39
CA GLY A 175 7.54 -9.46 6.54
C GLY A 175 9.06 -9.38 6.41
N THR A 176 9.58 -8.45 5.60
CA THR A 176 11.03 -8.20 5.42
C THR A 176 11.62 -7.13 6.36
N HIS A 177 10.81 -6.38 7.10
CA HIS A 177 11.24 -5.24 7.91
C HIS A 177 10.80 -5.29 9.39
N GLY A 178 9.86 -6.16 9.76
CA GLY A 178 9.38 -6.33 11.12
C GLY A 178 7.99 -5.74 11.41
N PHE A 179 7.67 -5.66 12.70
CA PHE A 179 6.37 -5.36 13.28
C PHE A 179 6.39 -3.99 13.96
N TYR A 180 5.35 -3.20 13.73
CA TYR A 180 5.26 -1.81 14.18
C TYR A 180 3.89 -1.47 14.73
N LEU A 181 3.87 -0.52 15.67
CA LEU A 181 2.67 0.12 16.19
C LEU A 181 2.28 1.30 15.29
N LEU A 182 1.03 1.36 14.86
CA LEU A 182 0.48 2.47 14.07
C LEU A 182 -0.11 3.52 15.02
N GLY A 183 0.68 4.54 15.35
CA GLY A 183 0.31 5.63 16.24
C GLY A 183 0.56 5.31 17.72
N ASN A 184 -0.27 5.88 18.60
CA ASN A 184 -0.11 5.78 20.06
C ASN A 184 -1.03 4.74 20.71
N LYS A 185 -2.06 4.28 20.00
CA LYS A 185 -3.03 3.32 20.54
C LYS A 185 -2.46 1.91 20.41
N ASN A 186 -2.19 1.27 21.55
CA ASN A 186 -1.64 -0.09 21.67
C ASN A 186 -2.64 -1.01 22.37
N PRO A 187 -3.72 -1.47 21.69
CA PRO A 187 -4.78 -2.24 22.33
C PRO A 187 -4.32 -3.55 22.98
N LEU A 188 -3.27 -4.18 22.43
CA LEU A 188 -2.70 -5.42 22.94
C LEU A 188 -1.62 -5.20 24.01
N LYS A 189 -1.29 -3.94 24.34
CA LYS A 189 -0.28 -3.57 25.35
C LYS A 189 1.09 -4.23 25.13
N LEU A 190 1.45 -4.48 23.86
CA LEU A 190 2.73 -5.10 23.50
C LEU A 190 3.89 -4.17 23.89
N LYS A 191 4.92 -4.75 24.53
CA LYS A 191 6.10 -4.01 25.00
C LYS A 191 7.19 -3.98 23.92
N GLY A 192 7.90 -2.86 23.83
CA GLY A 192 9.08 -2.72 22.95
C GLY A 192 8.80 -2.62 21.44
N VAL A 193 7.53 -2.68 21.02
CA VAL A 193 7.16 -2.52 19.60
C VAL A 193 7.45 -1.07 19.14
N PRO A 194 8.29 -0.87 18.11
CA PRO A 194 8.60 0.47 17.61
C PRO A 194 7.39 1.11 16.91
N LYS A 195 7.30 2.44 16.97
CA LYS A 195 6.26 3.20 16.27
C LYS A 195 6.58 3.32 14.79
N PHE A 196 5.59 3.06 13.94
CA PHE A 196 5.71 3.16 12.49
C PHE A 196 6.11 4.59 12.07
N GLY A 197 5.45 5.61 12.61
CA GLY A 197 5.70 7.01 12.29
C GLY A 197 7.13 7.50 12.58
N GLN A 198 7.86 6.80 13.45
CA GLN A 198 9.26 7.08 13.78
C GLN A 198 10.26 6.24 12.95
N ALA A 199 9.82 5.12 12.39
CA ALA A 199 10.64 4.19 11.64
C ALA A 199 10.53 4.41 10.12
N ALA A 200 9.34 4.71 9.62
CA ALA A 200 9.05 4.78 8.20
C ALA A 200 9.33 6.16 7.59
N LYS A 201 9.72 6.14 6.31
CA LYS A 201 9.58 7.29 5.41
C LYS A 201 8.33 7.10 4.57
N ALA A 202 7.50 8.12 4.45
CA ALA A 202 6.26 8.06 3.67
C ALA A 202 6.26 9.10 2.54
N GLY A 203 5.49 8.80 1.51
CA GLY A 203 5.27 9.67 0.37
C GLY A 203 3.96 9.36 -0.33
N TYR A 204 3.64 10.15 -1.35
CA TYR A 204 2.55 9.87 -2.27
C TYR A 204 3.09 9.63 -3.68
N ARG A 205 2.33 8.90 -4.50
CA ARG A 205 2.61 8.67 -5.92
C ARG A 205 1.33 8.85 -6.74
N ALA A 206 1.39 9.58 -7.84
CA ALA A 206 0.44 9.51 -8.93
C ALA A 206 1.14 8.84 -10.12
N ARG A 207 0.62 7.69 -10.56
CA ARG A 207 1.33 6.76 -11.47
C ARG A 207 0.40 6.02 -12.42
N VAL A 208 0.99 5.48 -13.48
CA VAL A 208 0.40 4.39 -14.28
C VAL A 208 0.77 3.05 -13.62
N GLN A 209 -0.19 2.41 -12.98
CA GLN A 209 -0.03 1.16 -12.24
C GLN A 209 -0.44 -0.04 -13.10
N ALA A 210 0.45 -1.04 -13.23
CA ALA A 210 0.12 -2.30 -13.87
C ALA A 210 -0.88 -3.13 -13.04
N LYS A 211 -1.80 -3.82 -13.72
CA LYS A 211 -2.82 -4.71 -13.12
C LYS A 211 -2.66 -6.19 -13.52
N GLY A 212 -1.58 -6.52 -14.23
CA GLY A 212 -1.34 -7.86 -14.78
C GLY A 212 -1.90 -8.01 -16.20
N GLY A 213 -1.36 -8.98 -16.96
CA GLY A 213 -1.82 -9.25 -18.33
C GLY A 213 -1.71 -8.07 -19.32
N GLY A 214 -0.86 -7.08 -19.03
CA GLY A 214 -0.76 -5.83 -19.80
C GLY A 214 -1.82 -4.78 -19.48
N ALA A 215 -2.82 -5.07 -18.63
CA ALA A 215 -3.76 -4.08 -18.14
C ALA A 215 -3.08 -3.10 -17.18
N TYR A 216 -3.58 -1.87 -17.14
CA TYR A 216 -3.08 -0.82 -16.25
C TYR A 216 -4.19 0.15 -15.82
N GLN A 217 -3.91 0.97 -14.81
CA GLN A 217 -4.79 2.05 -14.33
C GLN A 217 -3.96 3.25 -13.89
N PHE A 218 -4.57 4.43 -13.87
CA PHE A 218 -3.98 5.60 -13.22
C PHE A 218 -4.39 5.60 -11.75
N THR A 219 -3.42 5.81 -10.86
CA THR A 219 -3.64 5.65 -9.42
C THR A 219 -2.90 6.72 -8.64
N PHE A 220 -3.59 7.29 -7.65
CA PHE A 220 -2.99 8.03 -6.55
C PHE A 220 -2.87 7.09 -5.35
N GLU A 221 -1.69 6.96 -4.76
CA GLU A 221 -1.44 6.09 -3.60
C GLU A 221 -0.52 6.75 -2.59
N MET A 222 -0.68 6.41 -1.31
CA MET A 222 0.41 6.62 -0.35
C MET A 222 1.38 5.47 -0.47
N SER A 223 2.63 5.71 -0.13
CA SER A 223 3.70 4.75 -0.17
C SER A 223 4.62 4.93 1.02
N PHE A 224 5.23 3.86 1.48
CA PHE A 224 6.23 3.94 2.53
C PHE A 224 7.42 3.04 2.26
N SER A 225 8.52 3.36 2.95
CA SER A 225 9.68 2.49 3.08
C SER A 225 10.21 2.57 4.50
N ILE A 226 10.92 1.53 4.93
CA ILE A 226 11.56 1.50 6.24
C ILE A 226 13.07 1.36 6.02
N PRO A 227 13.88 2.37 6.37
CA PRO A 227 15.33 2.30 6.27
C PRO A 227 15.88 1.08 7.02
N ALA A 228 16.96 0.48 6.52
CA ALA A 228 17.54 -0.74 7.12
C ALA A 228 17.86 -0.58 8.61
N GLY A 229 18.46 0.55 9.01
CA GLY A 229 18.77 0.87 10.41
C GLY A 229 17.55 1.26 11.28
N LYS A 230 16.34 1.23 10.74
CA LYS A 230 15.08 1.48 11.44
C LYS A 230 14.15 0.26 11.44
N ARG A 231 14.64 -0.90 10.98
CA ARG A 231 13.89 -2.14 10.99
C ARG A 231 13.62 -2.60 12.42
N SER A 232 12.42 -3.09 12.65
CA SER A 232 12.01 -3.67 13.93
C SER A 232 12.62 -5.06 14.09
N PRO A 233 13.19 -5.39 15.25
CA PRO A 233 13.64 -6.75 15.54
C PRO A 233 12.47 -7.71 15.76
N MET A 234 11.26 -7.18 16.03
CA MET A 234 10.05 -7.95 16.22
C MET A 234 9.40 -8.23 14.87
N ASN A 235 8.97 -9.47 14.60
CA ASN A 235 8.27 -9.81 13.36
C ASN A 235 7.37 -11.03 13.58
N ILE A 236 6.06 -10.86 13.37
CA ILE A 236 5.10 -11.95 13.59
C ILE A 236 4.97 -12.88 12.38
N ALA A 237 5.50 -12.49 11.22
CA ALA A 237 5.44 -13.27 10.00
C ALA A 237 6.67 -12.98 9.11
N PRO A 238 7.89 -13.31 9.58
CA PRO A 238 9.11 -13.01 8.87
C PRO A 238 9.25 -13.83 7.59
N ILE A 239 9.74 -13.20 6.52
CA ILE A 239 9.98 -13.83 5.22
C ILE A 239 11.36 -13.46 4.70
N LYS A 240 11.96 -14.36 3.91
CA LYS A 240 13.12 -14.03 3.08
C LYS A 240 12.68 -13.27 1.84
N LYS A 241 13.60 -12.45 1.31
CA LYS A 241 13.39 -11.73 0.05
C LYS A 241 13.04 -12.74 -1.07
N ASN A 242 11.99 -12.42 -1.85
CA ASN A 242 11.44 -13.24 -2.94
C ASN A 242 10.63 -14.48 -2.53
N SER A 243 10.38 -14.69 -1.24
CA SER A 243 9.48 -15.75 -0.75
C SER A 243 8.31 -15.16 0.03
N VAL A 244 7.24 -15.93 0.15
CA VAL A 244 6.10 -15.66 1.05
C VAL A 244 5.95 -16.74 2.12
N GLU A 245 6.89 -17.66 2.19
CA GLU A 245 7.00 -18.67 3.25
C GLU A 245 7.50 -18.00 4.54
N ILE A 246 6.84 -18.33 5.66
CA ILE A 246 7.22 -17.78 6.96
C ILE A 246 8.42 -18.55 7.50
N THR A 247 9.54 -17.84 7.73
CA THR A 247 10.80 -18.43 8.17
C THR A 247 11.46 -17.58 9.26
N GLY A 248 12.04 -18.21 10.29
CA GLY A 248 12.70 -17.48 11.39
C GLY A 248 11.71 -16.84 12.35
N LEU A 249 10.60 -17.54 12.62
CA LEU A 249 9.55 -17.06 13.51
C LEU A 249 10.04 -17.06 14.96
N ASP A 250 10.21 -15.86 15.53
CA ASP A 250 10.43 -15.62 16.95
C ASP A 250 9.38 -14.63 17.45
N VAL A 251 8.45 -15.13 18.26
CA VAL A 251 7.28 -14.39 18.75
C VAL A 251 7.12 -14.48 20.26
N ASP A 252 8.17 -14.84 20.99
CA ASP A 252 8.12 -14.90 22.45
C ASP A 252 7.85 -13.53 23.07
N TRP A 253 8.35 -12.47 22.42
CA TRP A 253 8.07 -11.07 22.77
C TRP A 253 6.58 -10.73 22.69
N PHE A 254 5.78 -11.45 21.89
CA PHE A 254 4.36 -11.16 21.72
C PHE A 254 3.54 -11.59 22.94
N LYS A 255 4.00 -12.60 23.68
CA LYS A 255 3.28 -13.17 24.84
C LYS A 255 3.66 -12.50 26.17
N LYS A 256 4.79 -11.79 26.22
CA LYS A 256 5.29 -11.05 27.40
C LYS A 256 4.51 -9.76 27.66
#